data_AF-A0A4W5L5P0-F1
#
_entry.id   AF-A0A4W5L5P0-F1
#
_cell.length_a   1.000
_cell.length_b   1.000
_cell.length_c   1.000
_cell.angle_alpha   90.00
_cell.angle_beta   90.00
_cell.angle_gamma   90.00
#
_symmetry.space_group_name_H-M   'P 1'
#
loop_
_entity.id
_entity.type
_entity.pdbx_description
1 polymer ?
#
loop_
_entity_poly.entity_id
_entity_poly.type
_entity_poly.pdbx_seq_one_letter_code
_entity_poly.pdbx_strand_id
1 'polypeptide(L)'
;TIVKEDTSSLYSDYFSDADSYSCAVKGHEYLHSPAVCKKCWSVTYNHQSICALKGSTVNISCSYTYPSYHEIKQAFWFNKWSGMEAEDLSSVPGYEGHIEYLGDKESDCALRITDLRLSDSAGYRFRLITSGGKVAGSPVFLTVTGNLSHISHLLL
;
A
#
# COMPACT_ATOMS: atom_id res chain seq x y z
N THR A 1 -6.86 25.71 -3.58
CA THR A 1 -6.54 25.55 -5.01
C THR A 1 -6.17 26.91 -5.58
N ILE A 2 -4.92 27.10 -5.96
CA ILE A 2 -4.52 28.31 -6.70
C ILE A 2 -4.77 27.99 -8.17
N VAL A 3 -5.71 28.69 -8.80
CA VAL A 3 -5.96 28.58 -10.24
C VAL A 3 -4.93 29.45 -10.94
N LYS A 4 -4.06 28.84 -11.75
CA LYS A 4 -3.13 29.58 -12.62
C LYS A 4 -3.51 29.39 -14.07
N GLU A 5 -3.71 30.52 -14.75
CA GLU A 5 -3.84 30.59 -16.19
C GLU A 5 -2.45 30.58 -16.82
N ASP A 6 -2.33 29.92 -17.97
CA ASP A 6 -1.09 29.75 -18.72
C ASP A 6 -0.66 31.10 -19.35
N THR A 7 -0.12 32.00 -18.53
CA THR A 7 0.56 33.20 -19.00
C THR A 7 2.06 33.00 -18.82
N SER A 8 2.72 32.70 -19.94
CA SER A 8 4.16 32.84 -20.15
C SER A 8 4.69 34.14 -19.53
N SER A 9 5.24 34.04 -18.32
CA SER A 9 6.22 34.97 -17.78
C SER A 9 6.86 34.33 -16.54
N LEU A 10 8.18 34.47 -16.43
CA LEU A 10 9.05 33.88 -15.44
C LEU A 10 8.66 34.31 -14.01
N TYR A 11 7.79 33.55 -13.36
CA TYR A 11 7.63 33.58 -11.91
C TYR A 11 7.54 32.13 -11.43
N SER A 12 8.69 31.58 -11.05
CA SER A 12 8.79 30.31 -10.34
C SER A 12 8.28 30.54 -8.91
N ASP A 13 6.96 30.63 -8.77
CA ASP A 13 6.34 30.41 -7.48
C ASP A 13 6.78 29.03 -7.01
N TYR A 14 7.49 29.00 -5.88
CA TYR A 14 7.86 27.79 -5.18
C TYR A 14 6.58 27.15 -4.60
N PHE A 15 5.81 26.49 -5.47
CA PHE A 15 4.86 25.48 -5.02
C PHE A 15 5.64 24.45 -4.22
N SER A 16 5.11 24.07 -3.07
CA SER A 16 5.72 23.01 -2.29
C SER A 16 5.70 21.74 -3.14
N ASP A 17 6.79 20.98 -3.11
CA ASP A 17 6.87 19.67 -3.76
C ASP A 17 5.79 18.69 -3.25
N ALA A 18 5.10 19.01 -2.13
CA ALA A 18 3.97 18.28 -1.59
C ALA A 18 2.59 18.69 -2.18
N ASP A 19 2.55 19.64 -3.12
CA ASP A 19 1.31 20.10 -3.73
C ASP A 19 0.80 19.11 -4.79
N SER A 20 -0.52 18.92 -4.82
CA SER A 20 -1.20 18.10 -5.83
C SER A 20 -1.69 18.97 -6.99
N TYR A 21 -1.52 18.50 -8.21
CA TYR A 21 -1.90 19.20 -9.44
C TYR A 21 -3.16 18.58 -10.02
N SER A 22 -4.13 19.38 -10.42
CA SER A 22 -5.29 18.93 -11.20
C SER A 22 -5.55 19.91 -12.34
N CYS A 23 -6.12 19.43 -13.42
CA CYS A 23 -6.45 20.24 -14.59
C CYS A 23 -7.96 20.52 -14.58
N ALA A 24 -8.38 21.68 -15.07
CA ALA A 24 -9.79 21.99 -15.33
C ALA A 24 -9.90 22.75 -16.66
N VAL A 25 -11.08 22.66 -17.29
CA VAL A 25 -11.36 23.40 -18.52
C VAL A 25 -11.74 24.84 -18.14
N LYS A 26 -11.24 25.81 -18.91
CA LYS A 26 -11.58 27.23 -18.73
C LYS A 26 -13.10 27.45 -18.83
N GLY A 27 -13.67 28.17 -17.87
CA GLY A 27 -15.12 28.36 -17.69
C GLY A 27 -15.84 27.22 -16.95
N HIS A 28 -15.12 26.13 -16.66
CA HIS A 28 -15.58 24.98 -15.90
C HIS A 28 -14.56 24.61 -14.81
N GLU A 29 -14.04 25.63 -14.11
CA GLU A 29 -12.99 25.47 -13.11
C GLU A 29 -13.43 24.58 -11.94
N TYR A 30 -14.74 24.40 -11.73
CA TYR A 30 -15.29 23.49 -10.73
C TYR A 30 -15.23 22.00 -11.11
N LEU A 31 -14.96 21.68 -12.39
CA LEU A 31 -14.83 20.30 -12.90
C LEU A 31 -13.34 19.92 -13.01
N HIS A 32 -12.72 19.66 -11.86
CA HIS A 32 -11.33 19.24 -11.81
C HIS A 32 -11.15 17.77 -12.21
N SER A 33 -10.06 17.47 -12.93
CA SER A 33 -9.53 16.11 -13.01
C SER A 33 -9.13 15.59 -11.62
N PRO A 34 -8.93 14.27 -11.45
CA PRO A 34 -8.26 13.76 -10.27
C PRO A 34 -6.93 14.49 -10.04
N ALA A 35 -6.67 14.85 -8.78
CA ALA A 35 -5.42 15.49 -8.40
C ALA A 35 -4.27 14.47 -8.38
N VAL A 36 -3.13 14.84 -8.97
CA VAL A 36 -1.91 14.02 -9.01
C VAL A 36 -0.89 14.65 -8.08
N CYS A 37 -0.28 13.86 -7.21
CA CYS A 37 0.86 14.30 -6.42
C CYS A 37 2.08 13.44 -6.76
N LYS A 38 3.15 14.06 -7.25
CA LYS A 38 4.36 13.33 -7.69
C LYS A 38 5.31 12.98 -6.56
N LYS A 39 5.35 13.77 -5.49
CA LYS A 39 6.26 13.56 -4.35
C LYS A 39 5.51 13.35 -3.03
N CYS A 40 4.22 13.04 -3.05
CA CYS A 40 3.50 12.71 -1.82
C CYS A 40 3.84 11.31 -1.34
N TRP A 41 3.64 11.12 -0.03
CA TRP A 41 3.55 9.79 0.54
C TRP A 41 2.33 9.06 -0.03
N SER A 42 2.56 8.00 -0.79
CA SER A 42 1.49 7.17 -1.33
C SER A 42 1.87 5.69 -1.29
N VAL A 43 0.87 4.81 -1.28
CA VAL A 43 1.05 3.36 -1.37
C VAL A 43 0.06 2.85 -2.41
N THR A 44 0.56 2.05 -3.35
CA THR A 44 -0.22 1.46 -4.44
C THR A 44 -0.11 -0.05 -4.37
N TYR A 45 -1.24 -0.74 -4.52
CA TYR A 45 -1.31 -2.19 -4.56
C TYR A 45 -1.69 -2.66 -5.97
N ASN A 46 -1.09 -3.76 -6.43
CA ASN A 46 -1.49 -4.36 -7.71
C ASN A 46 -2.90 -4.96 -7.63
N HIS A 47 -3.28 -5.49 -6.47
CA HIS A 47 -4.58 -6.10 -6.22
C HIS A 47 -5.12 -5.68 -4.85
N GLN A 48 -6.39 -5.31 -4.76
CA GLN A 48 -7.06 -5.01 -3.48
C GLN A 48 -7.69 -6.25 -2.82
N SER A 49 -7.90 -7.33 -3.57
CA SER A 49 -8.42 -8.60 -3.05
C SER A 49 -7.71 -9.76 -3.72
N ILE A 50 -7.34 -10.76 -2.92
CA ILE A 50 -6.59 -11.94 -3.34
C ILE A 50 -7.28 -13.16 -2.72
N CYS A 51 -7.54 -14.18 -3.54
CA CYS A 51 -8.03 -15.48 -3.09
C CYS A 51 -6.94 -16.53 -3.33
N ALA A 52 -6.61 -17.32 -2.32
CA ALA A 52 -5.59 -18.33 -2.38
C ALA A 52 -6.02 -19.62 -1.65
N LEU A 53 -5.36 -20.73 -1.98
CA LEU A 53 -5.64 -22.02 -1.35
C LEU A 53 -4.78 -22.21 -0.11
N LYS A 54 -5.32 -22.90 0.89
CA LYS A 54 -4.56 -23.35 2.07
C LYS A 54 -3.31 -24.13 1.63
N GLY A 55 -2.17 -23.84 2.25
CA GLY A 55 -0.86 -24.45 1.98
C GLY A 55 -0.11 -23.86 0.77
N SER A 56 -0.72 -22.93 0.04
CA SER A 56 -0.04 -22.20 -1.04
C SER A 56 0.77 -21.01 -0.51
N THR A 57 1.49 -20.34 -1.41
CA THR A 57 2.25 -19.12 -1.14
C THR A 57 1.69 -17.97 -1.97
N VAL A 58 1.64 -16.78 -1.40
CA VAL A 58 1.19 -15.58 -2.10
C VAL A 58 2.16 -14.42 -1.90
N ASN A 59 2.32 -13.62 -2.94
CA ASN A 59 3.04 -12.35 -2.89
C ASN A 59 2.01 -11.22 -3.04
N ILE A 60 1.90 -10.36 -2.04
CA ILE A 60 1.12 -9.14 -2.10
C ILE A 60 2.03 -8.02 -2.62
N SER A 61 1.97 -7.77 -3.93
CA SER A 61 2.78 -6.74 -4.58
C SER A 61 2.27 -5.34 -4.26
N CYS A 62 3.20 -4.44 -3.93
CA CYS A 62 2.91 -3.03 -3.75
C CYS A 62 4.12 -2.16 -4.07
N SER A 63 3.84 -0.88 -4.31
CA SER A 63 4.85 0.16 -4.41
C SER A 63 4.46 1.37 -3.55
N TYR A 64 5.43 2.20 -3.21
CA TYR A 64 5.20 3.45 -2.50
C TYR A 64 6.05 4.59 -3.05
N THR A 65 5.59 5.81 -2.81
CA THR A 65 6.30 7.05 -3.14
C THR A 65 6.40 7.91 -1.88
N TYR A 66 7.41 8.77 -1.82
CA TYR A 66 7.61 9.78 -0.78
C TYR A 66 8.56 10.87 -1.29
N PRO A 67 8.62 12.07 -0.67
CA PRO A 67 9.58 13.08 -1.10
C PRO A 67 11.02 12.60 -0.86
N SER A 68 11.87 12.68 -1.89
CA SER A 68 13.23 12.12 -1.88
C SER A 68 14.20 12.73 -0.86
N TYR A 69 13.86 13.90 -0.31
CA TYR A 69 14.63 14.57 0.74
C TYR A 69 14.29 14.04 2.16
N HIS A 70 13.40 13.06 2.27
CA HIS A 70 13.17 12.33 3.50
C HIS A 70 13.87 10.98 3.51
N GLU A 71 14.22 10.54 4.71
CA GLU A 71 14.83 9.24 4.93
C GLU A 71 13.77 8.25 5.38
N ILE A 72 13.79 7.03 4.85
CA ILE A 72 12.94 5.94 5.34
C ILE A 72 13.43 5.54 6.73
N LYS A 73 12.52 5.55 7.70
CA LYS A 73 12.78 5.10 9.07
C LYS A 73 12.21 3.70 9.31
N GLN A 74 11.01 3.42 8.82
CA GLN A 74 10.37 2.12 8.92
C GLN A 74 9.51 1.84 7.68
N ALA A 75 9.49 0.57 7.27
CA ALA A 75 8.68 0.04 6.19
C ALA A 75 8.26 -1.37 6.58
N PHE A 76 6.96 -1.57 6.84
CA PHE A 76 6.47 -2.84 7.37
C PHE A 76 5.01 -3.10 7.05
N TRP A 77 4.59 -4.35 7.21
CA TRP A 77 3.21 -4.78 7.05
C TRP A 77 2.53 -5.01 8.39
N PHE A 78 1.23 -4.74 8.44
CA PHE A 78 0.37 -4.95 9.60
C PHE A 78 -1.02 -5.43 9.14
N ASN A 79 -1.71 -6.20 9.97
CA ASN A 79 -3.10 -6.61 9.71
C ASN A 79 -4.06 -6.32 10.88
N LYS A 80 -3.53 -5.79 11.99
CA LYS A 80 -4.29 -5.31 13.13
C LYS A 80 -4.01 -3.83 13.37
N TRP A 81 -5.05 -3.10 13.75
CA TRP A 81 -4.97 -1.67 14.06
C TRP A 81 -5.45 -1.45 15.48
N SER A 82 -4.56 -1.14 16.43
CA SER A 82 -4.90 -0.90 17.84
C SER A 82 -5.19 0.59 18.11
N GLY A 83 -5.99 1.22 17.24
CA GLY A 83 -6.43 2.61 17.39
C GLY A 83 -5.34 3.67 17.07
N MET A 84 -4.17 3.58 17.69
CA MET A 84 -3.06 4.53 17.52
C MET A 84 -1.81 3.95 16.85
N GLU A 85 -1.55 2.65 16.98
CA GLU A 85 -0.33 2.04 16.47
C GLU A 85 -0.60 0.83 15.55
N ALA A 86 0.28 0.71 14.55
CA ALA A 86 0.36 -0.45 13.70
C ALA A 86 1.53 -1.30 14.19
N GLU A 87 1.25 -2.55 14.54
CA GLU A 87 2.27 -3.51 14.96
C GLU A 87 2.85 -4.19 13.72
N ASP A 88 4.18 -4.20 13.61
CA ASP A 88 4.88 -4.90 12.53
C ASP A 88 4.66 -6.40 12.65
N LEU A 89 4.08 -7.02 11.62
CA LEU A 89 3.83 -8.46 11.58
C LEU A 89 5.09 -9.28 11.84
N SER A 90 6.26 -8.81 11.42
CA SER A 90 7.52 -9.53 11.64
C SER A 90 7.89 -9.64 13.13
N SER A 91 7.32 -8.77 13.98
CA SER A 91 7.49 -8.78 15.43
C SER A 91 6.39 -9.55 16.17
N VAL A 92 5.34 -9.99 15.47
CA VAL A 92 4.21 -10.71 16.07
C VAL A 92 4.54 -12.21 16.15
N PRO A 93 4.48 -12.84 17.33
CA PRO A 93 4.69 -14.28 17.46
C PRO A 93 3.77 -15.09 16.53
N GLY A 94 4.35 -16.06 15.82
CA GLY A 94 3.65 -16.90 14.85
C GLY A 94 3.71 -16.43 13.40
N TYR A 95 4.23 -15.23 13.14
CA TYR A 95 4.55 -14.73 11.79
C TYR A 95 6.01 -14.97 11.38
N GLU A 96 6.90 -15.28 12.33
CA GLU A 96 8.29 -15.64 12.07
C GLU A 96 8.39 -16.82 11.07
N GLY A 97 9.11 -16.62 9.97
CA GLY A 97 9.25 -17.61 8.89
C GLY A 97 7.98 -17.86 8.05
N HIS A 98 6.81 -17.40 8.51
CA HIS A 98 5.54 -17.45 7.81
C HIS A 98 5.37 -16.29 6.82
N ILE A 99 6.01 -15.16 7.12
CA ILE A 99 6.06 -14.00 6.24
C ILE A 99 7.48 -13.53 5.95
N GLU A 100 7.62 -12.83 4.84
CA GLU A 100 8.86 -12.20 4.43
C GLU A 100 8.58 -10.88 3.73
N TYR A 101 9.30 -9.83 4.13
CA TYR A 101 9.30 -8.57 3.42
C TYR A 101 10.26 -8.67 2.23
N LEU A 102 9.72 -8.55 1.02
CA LEU A 102 10.46 -8.62 -0.25
C LEU A 102 10.84 -7.25 -0.79
N GLY A 103 10.42 -6.17 -0.15
CA GLY A 103 10.66 -4.81 -0.62
C GLY A 103 12.14 -4.41 -0.59
N ASP A 104 12.49 -3.47 -1.46
CA ASP A 104 13.86 -2.98 -1.68
C ASP A 104 14.26 -1.83 -0.72
N LYS A 105 13.29 -1.31 0.06
CA LYS A 105 13.44 -0.08 0.87
C LYS A 105 13.77 1.16 0.02
N GLU A 106 13.35 1.17 -1.24
CA GLU A 106 13.40 2.34 -2.14
C GLU A 106 12.00 2.67 -2.67
N SER A 107 11.28 1.68 -3.18
CA SER A 107 9.93 1.86 -3.74
C SER A 107 9.06 0.60 -3.73
N ASP A 108 9.66 -0.60 -3.67
CA ASP A 108 8.94 -1.87 -3.57
C ASP A 108 8.65 -2.18 -2.09
N CYS A 109 7.43 -2.63 -1.83
CA CYS A 109 6.99 -3.03 -0.51
C CYS A 109 6.36 -4.44 -0.46
N ALA A 110 6.62 -5.30 -1.44
CA ALA A 110 5.96 -6.60 -1.54
C ALA A 110 6.10 -7.46 -0.27
N LEU A 111 5.01 -8.14 0.10
CA LEU A 111 4.96 -9.11 1.21
C LEU A 111 4.77 -10.51 0.65
N ARG A 112 5.58 -11.48 1.09
CA ARG A 112 5.35 -12.89 0.87
C ARG A 112 4.73 -13.52 2.11
N ILE A 113 3.70 -14.34 1.93
CA ILE A 113 3.11 -15.21 2.95
C ILE A 113 3.16 -16.63 2.43
N THR A 114 3.80 -17.53 3.18
CA THR A 114 4.01 -18.94 2.82
C THR A 114 3.05 -19.84 3.61
N ASP A 115 2.90 -21.10 3.20
CA ASP A 115 2.10 -22.13 3.91
C ASP A 115 0.74 -21.61 4.41
N LEU A 116 -0.05 -21.00 3.51
CA LEU A 116 -1.24 -20.24 3.88
C LEU A 116 -2.22 -21.04 4.75
N ARG A 117 -2.68 -20.43 5.82
CA ARG A 117 -3.64 -20.98 6.78
C ARG A 117 -4.98 -20.27 6.62
N LEU A 118 -6.08 -20.93 6.98
CA LEU A 118 -7.40 -20.28 6.97
C LEU A 118 -7.42 -19.03 7.87
N SER A 119 -6.66 -19.06 8.97
CA SER A 119 -6.46 -17.94 9.90
C SER A 119 -5.71 -16.74 9.31
N ASP A 120 -5.04 -16.90 8.17
CA ASP A 120 -4.34 -15.80 7.49
C ASP A 120 -5.32 -14.93 6.68
N SER A 121 -6.61 -15.30 6.62
CA SER A 121 -7.62 -14.46 5.98
C SER A 121 -7.80 -13.16 6.78
N ALA A 122 -7.34 -12.04 6.21
CA ALA A 122 -7.34 -10.74 6.86
C ALA A 122 -7.19 -9.59 5.86
N GLY A 123 -7.37 -8.36 6.34
CA GLY A 123 -6.97 -7.14 5.62
C GLY A 123 -5.54 -6.76 5.98
N TYR A 124 -4.63 -6.89 5.03
CA TYR A 124 -3.21 -6.52 5.17
C TYR A 124 -2.99 -5.09 4.68
N ARG A 125 -2.15 -4.33 5.38
CA ARG A 125 -1.78 -2.96 5.03
C ARG A 125 -0.28 -2.77 5.16
N PHE A 126 0.26 -1.93 4.30
CA PHE A 126 1.65 -1.50 4.36
C PHE A 126 1.73 -0.13 5.05
N ARG A 127 2.72 0.04 5.92
CA ARG A 127 3.04 1.27 6.64
C ARG A 127 4.44 1.73 6.21
N LEU A 128 4.51 2.97 5.73
CA LEU A 128 5.77 3.69 5.52
C LEU A 128 5.88 4.82 6.54
N ILE A 129 7.04 4.92 7.20
CA ILE A 129 7.41 6.03 8.08
C ILE A 129 8.74 6.58 7.60
N THR A 130 8.76 7.89 7.40
CA THR A 130 9.95 8.64 6.97
C THR A 130 10.26 9.74 7.98
N SER A 131 11.37 10.46 7.80
CA SER A 131 11.70 11.63 8.62
C SER A 131 10.70 12.79 8.52
N GLY A 132 9.87 12.84 7.46
CA GLY A 132 8.90 13.93 7.24
C GLY A 132 7.43 13.59 7.43
N GLY A 133 7.09 12.31 7.55
CA GLY A 133 5.70 11.90 7.53
C GLY A 133 5.52 10.39 7.49
N LYS A 134 4.26 9.96 7.60
CA LYS A 134 3.84 8.57 7.58
C LYS A 134 2.61 8.37 6.69
N VAL A 135 2.56 7.25 5.99
CA VAL A 135 1.39 6.82 5.20
C VAL A 135 1.10 5.35 5.45
N ALA A 136 -0.18 4.98 5.40
CA ALA A 136 -0.57 3.59 5.25
C ALA A 136 -1.46 3.45 4.03
N GLY A 137 -1.28 2.36 3.30
CA GLY A 137 -2.17 2.02 2.21
C GLY A 137 -3.55 1.58 2.69
N SER A 138 -4.49 1.54 1.75
CA SER A 138 -5.78 0.86 1.94
C SER A 138 -5.59 -0.64 2.23
N PRO A 139 -6.55 -1.32 2.88
CA PRO A 139 -6.43 -2.76 3.11
C PRO A 139 -6.44 -3.55 1.79
N VAL A 140 -5.53 -4.52 1.68
CA VAL A 140 -5.61 -5.63 0.72
C VAL A 140 -6.22 -6.83 1.44
N PHE A 141 -7.33 -7.34 0.94
CA PHE A 141 -8.03 -8.48 1.56
C PHE A 141 -7.52 -9.80 1.00
N LEU A 142 -6.88 -10.60 1.85
CA LEU A 142 -6.54 -11.99 1.55
C LEU A 142 -7.65 -12.89 2.08
N THR A 143 -8.16 -13.77 1.21
CA THR A 143 -9.08 -14.86 1.59
C THR A 143 -8.40 -16.20 1.29
N VAL A 144 -8.22 -17.01 2.34
CA VAL A 144 -7.67 -18.36 2.20
C VAL A 144 -8.81 -19.37 2.25
N THR A 145 -8.90 -20.21 1.22
CA THR A 145 -9.94 -21.24 1.11
C THR A 145 -9.35 -22.64 1.26
N GLY A 146 -10.15 -23.57 1.81
CA GLY A 146 -9.76 -24.97 1.91
C GLY A 146 -9.84 -25.66 0.55
N ASN A 147 -8.95 -26.62 0.31
CA ASN A 147 -9.07 -27.48 -0.86
C ASN A 147 -10.21 -28.49 -0.64
N LEU A 148 -11.25 -28.45 -1.48
CA LEU A 148 -12.40 -29.37 -1.41
C LEU A 148 -12.06 -30.80 -1.85
N SER A 149 -10.86 -31.04 -2.38
CA SER A 149 -10.42 -32.35 -2.88
C SER A 149 -10.24 -33.43 -1.80
N HIS A 150 -10.24 -33.07 -0.51
CA HIS A 150 -10.13 -34.06 0.57
C HIS A 150 -11.47 -34.71 0.97
N ILE A 151 -12.60 -34.26 0.40
CA ILE A 151 -13.93 -34.82 0.68
C ILE A 151 -14.28 -35.96 -0.30
N SER A 152 -13.63 -36.05 -1.47
CA SER A 152 -13.89 -37.14 -2.43
C SER A 152 -13.28 -38.50 -2.02
N HIS A 153 -12.34 -38.52 -1.06
CA HIS A 153 -11.74 -39.77 -0.56
C HIS A 153 -12.48 -40.38 0.65
N LEU A 154 -13.52 -39.73 1.18
CA LEU A 154 -14.34 -40.21 2.30
C LEU A 154 -15.74 -40.70 1.88
N LEU A 155 -15.96 -40.89 0.57
CA LEU A 155 -17.24 -41.35 0.00
C LEU A 155 -17.14 -42.62 -0.86
N LEU A 156 -16.10 -43.45 -0.68
CA LEU A 156 -16.02 -44.79 -1.28
C LEU A 156 -15.72 -45.84 -0.21
#